data_AF-A0A6C0TVX5-F1
#
_entry.id   AF-A0A6C0TVX5-F1
#
_cell.length_a   1.000
_cell.length_b   1.000
_cell.length_c   1.000
_cell.angle_alpha   90.00
_cell.angle_beta   90.00
_cell.angle_gamma   90.00
#
_symmetry.space_group_name_H-M   'P 1'
#
loop_
_entity.id
_entity.type
_entity.pdbx_description
1 polymer ?
#
loop_
_entity_poly.entity_id
_entity_poly.type
_entity_poly.pdbx_seq_one_letter_code
_entity_poly.pdbx_strand_id
1 'polypeptide(L)' 'MLFSVALLSALCLTLVLGGMDEERIEQAALIPFADDPDAAEQLTLETGRRCEKVVEPVAEPLKHASVAYLDA' A
#
# COMPACT_ATOMS: atom_id res chain seq x y z
N MET A 1 18.83 -9.84 38.87
CA MET A 1 19.62 -10.47 37.79
C MET A 1 18.71 -11.04 36.71
N LEU A 2 17.90 -12.09 36.95
CA LEU A 2 17.00 -12.63 35.92
C LEU A 2 15.87 -11.67 35.51
N PHE A 3 15.17 -11.05 36.48
CA PHE A 3 14.11 -10.08 36.19
C PHE A 3 14.61 -8.83 35.48
N SER A 4 15.80 -8.33 35.84
CA SER A 4 16.41 -7.17 35.19
C SER A 4 16.79 -7.46 33.74
N VAL A 5 17.29 -8.67 33.45
CA VAL A 5 17.59 -9.10 32.08
C VAL A 5 16.32 -9.29 31.27
N ALA A 6 15.26 -9.86 31.86
CA ALA A 6 13.96 -10.02 31.21
C ALA A 6 13.28 -8.67 30.89
N LEU A 7 13.40 -7.68 31.78
CA LEU A 7 12.88 -6.33 31.53
C LEU A 7 13.68 -5.61 30.44
N LEU A 8 15.02 -5.74 30.44
CA LEU A 8 15.88 -5.18 29.40
C LEU A 8 15.61 -5.84 28.04
N SER A 9 15.42 -7.16 27.98
CA SER A 9 15.11 -7.84 26.72
C SER A 9 13.73 -7.46 26.20
N ALA A 10 12.73 -7.38 27.07
CA ALA A 10 11.38 -6.93 26.70
C ALA A 10 11.39 -5.49 26.19
N LEU A 11 12.14 -4.58 26.85
CA LEU A 11 12.30 -3.19 26.43
C LEU A 11 13.04 -3.07 25.09
N CYS A 12 14.12 -3.84 24.89
CA CYS A 12 14.79 -3.88 23.59
C CYS A 12 13.85 -4.39 22.49
N LEU A 13 13.05 -5.41 22.77
CA LEU A 13 12.10 -5.96 21.80
C LEU A 13 11.03 -4.92 21.43
N THR A 14 10.47 -4.21 22.41
CA THR A 14 9.46 -3.17 22.16
C THR A 14 10.04 -1.96 21.44
N LEU A 15 11.30 -1.59 21.68
CA LEU A 15 11.96 -0.52 20.93
C LEU A 15 12.26 -0.93 19.49
N VAL A 16 12.70 -2.17 19.26
CA VAL A 16 12.96 -2.70 17.92
C VAL A 16 11.68 -2.87 17.12
N LEU A 17 10.58 -3.34 17.74
CA LEU A 17 9.29 -3.48 17.07
C LEU A 17 8.54 -2.14 16.95
N GLY A 18 8.60 -1.28 17.96
CA GLY A 18 7.91 0.01 17.98
C GLY A 18 8.55 1.05 17.07
N GLY A 19 9.84 0.90 16.77
CA GLY A 19 10.55 1.67 15.75
C GLY A 19 10.37 1.13 14.33
N MET A 20 9.52 0.12 14.10
CA MET A 20 9.23 -0.36 12.75
C MET A 20 8.38 0.66 11.99
N ASP A 21 9.10 1.64 11.44
CA ASP A 21 8.91 2.19 10.11
C ASP A 21 7.54 2.83 9.86
N GLU A 22 7.31 3.97 10.54
CA GLU A 22 6.17 4.86 10.30
C GLU A 22 6.00 5.16 8.81
N GLU A 23 7.11 5.36 8.09
CA GLU A 23 7.13 5.53 6.64
C GLU A 23 6.54 4.32 5.89
N ARG A 24 6.82 3.08 6.32
CA ARG A 24 6.20 1.90 5.70
C ARG A 24 4.72 1.78 6.01
N ILE A 25 4.28 2.20 7.20
CA ILE A 25 2.85 2.23 7.53
C ILE A 25 2.16 3.27 6.66
N GLU A 26 2.77 4.44 6.49
CA GLU A 26 2.28 5.48 5.59
C GLU A 26 2.21 4.98 4.15
N GLN A 27 3.26 4.33 3.63
CA GLN A 27 3.25 3.74 2.28
C GLN A 27 2.21 2.61 2.14
N ALA A 28 2.01 1.80 3.18
CA ALA A 28 0.97 0.77 3.16
C ALA A 28 -0.44 1.36 3.06
N ALA A 29 -0.68 2.54 3.65
CA ALA A 29 -1.93 3.26 3.52
C ALA A 29 -2.16 3.81 2.10
N LEU A 30 -1.10 3.96 1.29
CA LEU A 30 -1.18 4.45 -0.09
C LEU A 30 -1.42 3.34 -1.13
N ILE A 31 -1.41 2.06 -0.73
CA ILE A 31 -1.64 0.90 -1.62
C ILE A 31 -2.89 1.05 -2.51
N PRO A 32 -4.05 1.55 -2.03
CA PRO A 32 -5.25 1.70 -2.85
C PRO A 32 -5.15 2.71 -4.00
N PHE A 33 -4.13 3.57 -4.01
CA PHE A 33 -3.90 4.57 -5.05
C PHE A 33 -2.73 4.19 -5.96
N ALA A 34 -2.01 3.12 -5.63
CA ALA A 34 -0.80 2.72 -6.32
C ALA A 34 -1.08 2.00 -7.65
N ASP A 35 -2.32 1.66 -7.97
CA ASP A 35 -2.74 0.96 -9.19
C ASP A 35 -3.24 1.91 -10.30
N ASP A 36 -3.45 3.18 -9.98
CA ASP A 36 -3.90 4.21 -10.93
C ASP A 36 -2.94 5.42 -10.88
N PRO A 37 -2.20 5.73 -11.98
CA PRO A 37 -1.28 6.86 -12.00
C PRO A 37 -1.99 8.20 -11.81
N ASP A 38 -3.21 8.37 -12.31
CA ASP A 38 -3.97 9.62 -12.17
C ASP A 38 -4.41 9.81 -10.72
N ALA A 39 -4.82 8.72 -10.05
CA ALA A 39 -5.17 8.75 -8.63
C ALA A 39 -3.95 9.03 -7.73
N ALA A 40 -2.79 8.43 -8.05
CA ALA A 40 -1.54 8.69 -7.33
C ALA A 40 -1.06 10.15 -7.48
N GLU A 41 -1.23 10.74 -8.67
CA GLU A 41 -0.91 12.16 -8.92
C GLU A 41 -1.84 13.07 -8.11
N GLN A 42 -3.16 12.83 -8.14
CA GLN A 42 -4.11 13.62 -7.37
C GLN A 42 -3.84 13.55 -5.87
N LEU A 43 -3.58 12.35 -5.33
CA LEU A 43 -3.22 12.18 -3.92
C LEU A 43 -1.96 12.98 -3.56
N THR A 44 -0.98 13.03 -4.46
CA THR A 44 0.24 13.82 -4.26
C THR A 44 -0.05 15.32 -4.25
N LEU A 45 -0.90 15.80 -5.15
CA LEU A 45 -1.29 17.21 -5.23
C LEU A 45 -2.09 17.66 -3.99
N GLU A 46 -2.98 16.80 -3.48
CA GLU A 46 -3.86 17.14 -2.35
C GLU A 46 -3.19 16.99 -0.99
N THR A 47 -2.35 15.95 -0.82
CA THR A 47 -1.81 15.58 0.50
C THR A 47 -0.31 15.81 0.62
N GLY A 48 0.39 16.05 -0.49
CA GLY A 48 1.85 16.09 -0.55
C GLY A 48 2.54 14.74 -0.36
N ARG A 49 1.79 13.65 -0.14
CA ARG A 49 2.31 12.29 0.04
C ARG A 49 2.44 11.63 -1.32
N ARG A 50 3.50 10.86 -1.53
CA ARG A 50 3.77 10.21 -2.82
C ARG A 50 3.85 8.70 -2.64
N CYS A 51 3.16 7.97 -3.52
CA CYS A 51 3.32 6.51 -3.64
C CYS A 51 4.73 6.20 -4.14
N GLU A 52 5.50 5.37 -3.41
CA GLU A 52 6.84 4.95 -3.85
C GLU A 52 6.82 4.17 -5.16
N LYS A 53 5.79 3.35 -5.35
CA LYS A 53 5.60 2.52 -6.54
C LYS A 53 4.17 2.68 -7.04
N VAL A 54 4.05 3.08 -8.29
CA VAL A 54 2.79 3.07 -9.03
C VAL A 54 2.89 1.95 -10.07
N VAL A 55 1.87 1.09 -10.13
CA VAL A 55 1.77 -0.06 -11.02
C VAL A 55 0.75 0.29 -12.09
N GLU A 56 1.18 0.30 -13.35
CA GLU A 56 0.24 0.41 -14.45
C GLU A 56 -0.53 -0.93 -14.60
N PRO A 57 -1.87 -0.90 -14.62
CA PRO A 57 -2.65 -2.09 -14.82
C PRO A 57 -2.39 -2.65 -16.21
N VAL A 58 -2.09 -3.95 -16.30
CA VAL A 58 -1.94 -4.63 -17.59
C VAL A 58 -3.30 -4.66 -18.28
N ALA A 59 -3.37 -4.11 -19.49
CA ALA A 59 -4.60 -4.13 -20.28
C ALA A 59 -5.09 -5.58 -20.47
N GLU A 60 -6.26 -5.91 -19.90
CA GLU A 60 -6.87 -7.20 -20.13
C GLU A 60 -7.33 -7.30 -21.60
N PRO A 61 -7.07 -8.41 -22.30
CA PRO A 61 -7.53 -8.57 -23.66
C PRO A 61 -9.05 -8.56 -23.65
N LEU A 62 -9.65 -7.56 -24.33
CA LEU A 62 -11.08 -7.46 -24.57
C LEU A 62 -11.56 -8.77 -25.22
N LYS A 63 -12.11 -9.69 -24.43
CA LYS A 63 -12.90 -10.78 -24.98
C LYS A 63 -14.08 -10.09 -25.65
N HIS A 64 -14.07 -10.09 -26.98
CA HIS A 64 -15.19 -9.71 -27.81
C HIS A 64 -16.41 -10.49 -27.32
N ALA A 65 -17.22 -9.89 -26.45
CA ALA A 65 -18.55 -10.35 -26.20
C ALA A 65 -19.27 -10.11 -27.52
N SER A 66 -19.40 -11.15 -28.33
CA SER A 66 -20.33 -11.17 -29.44
C SER A 66 -21.71 -10.90 -28.85
N VAL A 67 -22.12 -9.63 -28.83
CA VAL A 67 -23.48 -9.23 -28.47
C VAL A 67 -24.37 -9.60 -29.65
N ALA A 68 -24.64 -10.89 -29.78
CA ALA A 68 -25.75 -11.41 -30.55
C ALA A 68 -26.92 -11.53 -29.56
N TYR A 69 -27.64 -10.44 -29.33
CA TYR A 69 -28.97 -10.50 -28.72
C TYR A 69 -29.94 -9.62 -29.51
N LEU A 70 -30.67 -10.33 -30.38
CA LEU A 70 -32.05 -10.14 -30.82
C LEU A 70 -32.40 -8.87 -31.61
N ASP A 71 -32.44 -9.05 -32.94
CA ASP A 71 -33.49 -8.48 -33.78
C ASP A 71 -34.86 -8.85 -33.19
N ALA A 72 -35.66 -7.82 -32.87
CA ALA A 72 -37.08 -7.90 -32.56
C ALA A 72 -37.83 -6.93 -33.47
#